data_AF-A0A482TQF2-F1
#
_entry.id   AF-A0A482TQF2-F1
#
_cell.length_a   1.000
_cell.length_b   1.000
_cell.length_c   1.000
_cell.angle_alpha   90.00
_cell.angle_beta   90.00
_cell.angle_gamma   90.00
#
_symmetry.space_group_name_H-M   'P 1'
#
loop_
_entity.id
_entity.type
_entity.pdbx_description
1 polymer ?
#
loop_
_entity_poly.entity_id
_entity_poly.type
_entity_poly.pdbx_seq_one_letter_code
_entity_poly.pdbx_strand_id
1 'polypeptide(L)'
;TMKEAYNLMEGRAVNKDLTSKEGQVYNTWVQMDFKESDSAGNFKLNQYHQNYGYDLEAALSKHPIKELDTAKFKEDLMDSLKKGNLQSATFLKDGKEVKHYIEANPQFKTINAYDGNLKRIDNRQTKEEKQSEGQNTSQKQDNKKQSQNTNDDGPAAPQEAKKRKRKQSNSM
;
A
#
# COMPACT_ATOMS: atom_id res chain seq x y z
N THR A 1 -22.30 -9.91 -13.53
CA THR A 1 -23.66 -9.55 -13.07
C THR A 1 -23.78 -8.04 -12.98
N MET A 2 -24.99 -7.46 -12.91
CA MET A 2 -25.15 -6.00 -12.79
C MET A 2 -24.46 -5.43 -11.54
N LYS A 3 -24.48 -6.18 -10.41
CA LYS A 3 -23.85 -5.75 -9.16
C LYS A 3 -22.31 -5.69 -9.25
N GLU A 4 -21.67 -6.63 -9.96
CA GLU A 4 -20.23 -6.57 -10.21
C GLU A 4 -19.84 -5.32 -11.02
N ALA A 5 -20.66 -4.95 -12.03
CA ALA A 5 -20.44 -3.74 -12.81
C ALA A 5 -20.61 -2.47 -11.95
N TYR A 6 -21.62 -2.41 -11.09
CA TYR A 6 -21.79 -1.35 -10.09
C TYR A 6 -20.56 -1.24 -9.17
N ASN A 7 -20.08 -2.36 -8.64
CA ASN A 7 -18.91 -2.41 -7.77
C ASN A 7 -17.63 -1.90 -8.46
N LEU A 8 -17.42 -2.27 -9.73
CA LEU A 8 -16.33 -1.71 -10.56
C LEU A 8 -16.45 -0.19 -10.76
N MET A 9 -17.67 0.31 -10.98
CA MET A 9 -17.93 1.75 -11.15
C MET A 9 -17.76 2.54 -9.83
N GLU A 10 -17.92 1.90 -8.66
CA GLU A 10 -17.52 2.46 -7.37
C GLU A 10 -16.02 2.27 -7.06
N GLY A 11 -15.22 1.76 -8.00
CA GLY A 11 -13.77 1.57 -7.85
C GLY A 11 -13.36 0.36 -7.00
N ARG A 12 -14.31 -0.50 -6.61
CA ARG A 12 -14.02 -1.77 -5.91
C ARG A 12 -13.55 -2.82 -6.90
N ALA A 13 -12.64 -3.68 -6.45
CA ALA A 13 -12.14 -4.77 -7.26
C ALA A 13 -13.13 -5.95 -7.28
N VAL A 14 -13.29 -6.57 -8.46
CA VAL A 14 -14.08 -7.80 -8.65
C VAL A 14 -13.19 -8.93 -9.13
N ASN A 15 -13.41 -10.15 -8.63
CA ASN A 15 -12.73 -11.36 -9.06
C ASN A 15 -13.53 -12.03 -10.18
N LYS A 16 -12.91 -12.24 -11.34
CA LYS A 16 -13.53 -12.82 -12.53
C LYS A 16 -12.68 -13.96 -13.07
N ASP A 17 -13.34 -14.99 -13.55
CA ASP A 17 -12.77 -15.91 -14.53
C ASP A 17 -12.94 -15.28 -15.91
N LEU A 18 -11.82 -15.05 -16.60
CA LEU A 18 -11.75 -14.48 -17.94
C LEU A 18 -11.12 -15.50 -18.89
N THR A 19 -11.43 -15.40 -20.18
CA THR A 19 -10.84 -16.25 -21.21
C THR A 19 -9.79 -15.48 -21.99
N SER A 20 -8.61 -16.06 -22.19
CA SER A 20 -7.56 -15.49 -23.03
C SER A 20 -7.90 -15.62 -24.52
N LYS A 21 -7.12 -15.00 -25.41
CA LYS A 21 -7.32 -15.13 -26.87
C LYS A 21 -7.13 -16.56 -27.37
N GLU A 22 -6.33 -17.33 -26.63
CA GLU A 22 -5.96 -18.72 -26.83
C GLU A 22 -7.00 -19.69 -26.23
N GLY A 23 -8.11 -19.18 -25.68
CA GLY A 23 -9.19 -19.99 -25.10
C GLY A 23 -8.96 -20.47 -23.66
N GLN A 24 -7.83 -20.11 -23.04
CA GLN A 24 -7.53 -20.53 -21.66
C GLN A 24 -8.30 -19.67 -20.66
N VAL A 25 -9.03 -20.31 -19.75
CA VAL A 25 -9.70 -19.63 -18.63
C VAL A 25 -8.69 -19.34 -17.52
N TYR A 26 -8.64 -18.10 -17.04
CA TYR A 26 -7.79 -17.67 -15.94
C TYR A 26 -8.57 -16.80 -14.96
N ASN A 27 -8.28 -16.95 -13.67
CA ASN A 27 -8.85 -16.12 -12.62
C ASN A 27 -8.01 -14.85 -12.42
N THR A 28 -8.65 -13.69 -12.37
CA THR A 28 -8.00 -12.41 -12.07
C THR A 28 -8.93 -11.50 -11.27
N TRP A 29 -8.37 -10.67 -10.41
CA TRP A 29 -9.08 -9.49 -9.95
C TRP A 29 -9.00 -8.39 -11.01
N VAL A 30 -10.04 -7.59 -11.14
CA VAL A 30 -10.18 -6.45 -12.05
C VAL A 30 -10.65 -5.25 -11.25
N GLN A 31 -10.03 -4.09 -11.46
CA GLN A 31 -10.39 -2.83 -10.81
C GLN A 31 -10.27 -1.68 -11.82
N MET A 32 -11.21 -0.74 -11.81
CA MET A 32 -11.14 0.45 -12.66
C MET A 32 -10.24 1.52 -12.03
N ASP A 33 -9.34 2.10 -12.83
CA ASP A 33 -8.47 3.20 -12.42
C ASP A 33 -8.99 4.52 -12.96
N PHE A 34 -9.71 5.26 -12.12
CA PHE A 34 -10.28 6.57 -12.48
C PHE A 34 -9.23 7.69 -12.63
N LYS A 35 -7.94 7.40 -12.42
CA LYS A 35 -6.85 8.38 -12.55
C LYS A 35 -6.14 8.32 -13.90
N GLU A 36 -6.25 7.20 -14.61
CA GLU A 36 -5.61 6.98 -15.90
C GLU A 36 -6.67 6.60 -16.95
N SER A 37 -6.74 7.39 -18.03
CA SER A 37 -7.55 7.06 -19.21
C SER A 37 -6.67 6.82 -20.43
N ASP A 38 -7.13 5.97 -21.35
CA ASP A 38 -6.50 5.78 -22.65
C ASP A 38 -6.75 6.97 -23.62
N SER A 39 -6.18 6.90 -24.82
CA SER A 39 -6.34 7.93 -25.85
C SER A 39 -7.75 8.04 -26.44
N ALA A 40 -8.64 7.09 -26.15
CA ALA A 40 -10.06 7.11 -26.52
C ALA A 40 -10.96 7.58 -25.35
N GLY A 41 -10.38 7.90 -24.19
CA GLY A 41 -11.11 8.36 -23.00
C GLY A 41 -11.63 7.26 -22.09
N ASN A 42 -11.29 5.99 -22.32
CA ASN A 42 -11.70 4.90 -21.42
C ASN A 42 -10.78 4.84 -20.21
N PHE A 43 -11.34 4.65 -19.01
CA PHE A 43 -10.54 4.37 -17.82
C PHE A 43 -9.80 3.04 -17.93
N LYS A 44 -8.55 3.03 -17.47
CA LYS A 44 -7.71 1.84 -17.44
C LYS A 44 -8.28 0.78 -16.49
N LEU A 45 -8.15 -0.49 -16.86
CA LEU A 45 -8.48 -1.62 -15.97
C LEU A 45 -7.19 -2.23 -15.42
N ASN A 46 -6.97 -2.08 -14.12
CA ASN A 46 -5.92 -2.78 -13.40
C ASN A 46 -6.35 -4.24 -13.19
N GLN A 47 -5.44 -5.18 -13.52
CA GLN A 47 -5.68 -6.61 -13.37
C GLN A 47 -4.65 -7.23 -12.44
N TYR A 48 -5.12 -8.05 -11.49
CA TYR A 48 -4.28 -8.75 -10.52
C TYR A 48 -4.51 -10.25 -10.65
N HIS A 49 -3.68 -10.87 -11.50
CA HIS A 49 -3.73 -12.30 -11.83
C HIS A 49 -3.26 -13.16 -10.65
N GLN A 50 -3.41 -14.48 -10.71
CA GLN A 50 -2.92 -15.40 -9.67
C GLN A 50 -1.45 -15.16 -9.27
N ASN A 51 -0.57 -14.99 -10.26
CA ASN A 51 0.86 -14.70 -10.04
C ASN A 51 1.15 -13.33 -9.38
N TYR A 52 0.16 -12.43 -9.31
CA TYR A 52 0.29 -11.20 -8.53
C TYR A 52 0.40 -11.50 -7.03
N GLY A 53 -0.14 -12.62 -6.55
CA GLY A 53 -0.07 -13.04 -5.16
C GLY A 53 -0.96 -12.22 -4.22
N TYR A 54 -2.17 -11.86 -4.65
CA TYR A 54 -3.23 -11.47 -3.74
C TYR A 54 -4.10 -12.68 -3.41
N ASP A 55 -4.07 -13.09 -2.15
CA ASP A 55 -4.93 -14.12 -1.57
C ASP A 55 -5.92 -13.44 -0.62
N LEU A 56 -7.21 -13.56 -0.93
CA LEU A 56 -8.31 -12.99 -0.15
C LEU A 56 -8.48 -13.71 1.19
N GLU A 57 -8.32 -15.03 1.22
CA GLU A 57 -8.48 -15.83 2.43
C GLU A 57 -7.34 -15.54 3.41
N ALA A 58 -6.11 -15.49 2.91
CA ALA A 58 -4.93 -15.07 3.68
C ALA A 58 -4.91 -13.56 4.00
N ALA A 59 -5.74 -12.74 3.35
CA ALA A 59 -5.98 -11.37 3.78
C ALA A 59 -7.00 -11.31 4.93
N LEU A 60 -8.11 -12.04 4.81
CA LEU A 60 -9.16 -12.12 5.83
C LEU A 60 -8.67 -12.72 7.15
N SER A 61 -7.87 -13.78 7.11
CA SER A 61 -7.35 -14.48 8.31
C SER A 61 -6.41 -13.65 9.20
N LYS A 62 -5.97 -12.48 8.73
CA LYS A 62 -5.20 -11.49 9.51
C LYS A 62 -6.09 -10.64 10.43
N HIS A 63 -7.41 -10.79 10.36
CA HIS A 63 -8.39 -10.00 11.10
C HIS A 63 -9.27 -10.90 11.98
N PRO A 64 -9.70 -10.41 13.17
CA PRO A 64 -10.50 -11.19 14.11
C PRO A 64 -11.99 -11.22 13.68
N ILE A 65 -12.27 -11.82 12.52
CA ILE A 65 -13.61 -11.86 11.90
C ILE A 65 -14.32 -13.17 12.26
N LYS A 66 -15.43 -13.07 12.99
CA LYS A 66 -16.21 -14.20 13.51
C LYS A 66 -16.85 -15.06 12.42
N GLU A 67 -17.19 -14.49 11.27
CA GLU A 67 -17.72 -15.24 10.13
C GLU A 67 -16.72 -16.26 9.56
N LEU A 68 -15.41 -16.14 9.84
CA LEU A 68 -14.38 -17.08 9.36
C LEU A 68 -14.41 -18.42 10.11
N ASP A 69 -14.95 -18.44 11.33
CA ASP A 69 -15.02 -19.64 12.19
C ASP A 69 -16.05 -20.67 11.68
N THR A 70 -17.01 -20.24 10.85
CA THR A 70 -18.07 -21.10 10.31
C THR A 70 -17.91 -21.23 8.81
N ALA A 71 -17.66 -22.45 8.30
CA ALA A 71 -17.36 -22.71 6.89
C ALA A 71 -18.36 -22.05 5.91
N LYS A 72 -19.66 -22.11 6.20
CA LYS A 72 -20.71 -21.50 5.36
C LYS A 72 -20.67 -19.97 5.35
N PHE A 73 -20.45 -19.34 6.51
CA PHE A 73 -20.36 -17.87 6.61
C PHE A 73 -19.07 -17.35 5.98
N LYS A 74 -17.97 -18.09 6.12
CA LYS A 74 -16.70 -17.84 5.44
C LYS A 74 -16.87 -17.90 3.92
N GLU A 75 -17.53 -18.93 3.40
CA GLU A 75 -17.85 -19.07 1.98
C GLU A 75 -18.68 -17.88 1.48
N ASP A 76 -19.81 -17.57 2.13
CA ASP A 76 -20.68 -16.44 1.78
C ASP A 76 -19.93 -15.09 1.80
N LEU A 77 -19.08 -14.89 2.80
CA LEU A 77 -18.25 -13.69 2.94
C LEU A 77 -17.24 -13.57 1.80
N MET A 78 -16.48 -14.64 1.51
CA MET A 78 -15.53 -14.66 0.40
C MET A 78 -16.24 -14.43 -0.93
N ASP A 79 -17.40 -15.03 -1.15
CA ASP A 79 -18.16 -14.90 -2.39
C ASP A 79 -18.74 -13.50 -2.58
N SER A 80 -19.16 -12.84 -1.50
CA SER A 80 -19.60 -11.45 -1.53
C SER A 80 -18.43 -10.51 -1.89
N LEU A 81 -17.26 -10.74 -1.29
CA LEU A 81 -16.04 -9.96 -1.52
C LEU A 81 -15.43 -10.19 -2.91
N LYS A 82 -15.44 -11.43 -3.43
CA LYS A 82 -15.08 -11.75 -4.83
C LYS A 82 -15.97 -11.00 -5.82
N LYS A 83 -17.26 -10.84 -5.52
CA LYS A 83 -18.18 -10.03 -6.35
C LYS A 83 -17.94 -8.52 -6.21
N GLY A 84 -16.97 -8.10 -5.40
CA GLY A 84 -16.61 -6.69 -5.13
C GLY A 84 -17.57 -5.95 -4.21
N ASN A 85 -18.39 -6.66 -3.42
CA ASN A 85 -19.31 -6.00 -2.50
C ASN A 85 -18.56 -5.41 -1.30
N LEU A 86 -19.03 -4.26 -0.82
CA LEU A 86 -18.76 -3.81 0.54
C LEU A 86 -19.64 -4.65 1.49
N GLN A 87 -19.03 -5.58 2.22
CA GLN A 87 -19.73 -6.60 3.00
C GLN A 87 -19.60 -6.32 4.50
N SER A 88 -20.71 -6.38 5.25
CA SER A 88 -20.64 -6.31 6.72
C SER A 88 -20.09 -7.61 7.30
N ALA A 89 -19.18 -7.50 8.27
CA ALA A 89 -18.59 -8.59 9.02
C ALA A 89 -18.46 -8.22 10.51
N THR A 90 -18.37 -9.24 11.37
CA THR A 90 -18.38 -9.11 12.83
C THR A 90 -16.97 -9.29 13.37
N PHE A 91 -16.38 -8.19 13.84
CA PHE A 91 -15.02 -8.16 14.39
C PHE A 91 -15.06 -8.37 15.90
N LEU A 92 -14.16 -9.21 16.42
CA LEU A 92 -13.89 -9.34 17.85
C LEU A 92 -12.77 -8.35 18.23
N LYS A 93 -13.14 -7.27 18.92
CA LYS A 93 -12.20 -6.27 19.45
C LYS A 93 -12.36 -6.18 20.97
N ASP A 94 -11.28 -6.40 21.70
CA ASP A 94 -11.23 -6.33 23.17
C ASP A 94 -12.32 -7.19 23.86
N GLY A 95 -12.57 -8.38 23.30
CA GLY A 95 -13.62 -9.30 23.77
C GLY A 95 -15.06 -8.91 23.41
N LYS A 96 -15.27 -7.83 22.64
CA LYS A 96 -16.59 -7.34 22.21
C LYS A 96 -16.78 -7.53 20.71
N GLU A 97 -17.99 -7.88 20.33
CA GLU A 97 -18.41 -7.94 18.92
C GLU A 97 -18.75 -6.54 18.41
N VAL A 98 -18.07 -6.13 17.34
CA VAL A 98 -18.27 -4.84 16.67
C VAL A 98 -18.49 -5.10 15.17
N LYS A 99 -19.55 -4.52 14.60
CA LYS A 99 -19.81 -4.63 13.17
C LYS A 99 -18.95 -3.64 12.39
N HIS A 100 -18.24 -4.13 11.38
CA HIS A 100 -17.49 -3.33 10.42
C HIS A 100 -17.91 -3.70 8.99
N TYR A 101 -17.60 -2.85 8.03
CA TYR A 101 -17.75 -3.13 6.61
C TYR A 101 -16.37 -3.38 5.99
N ILE A 102 -16.26 -4.36 5.11
CA ILE A 102 -15.01 -4.75 4.48
C ILE A 102 -15.15 -4.97 2.98
N GLU A 103 -14.06 -4.74 2.25
CA GLU A 103 -13.94 -4.97 0.80
C GLU A 103 -12.56 -5.54 0.47
N ALA A 104 -12.45 -6.24 -0.66
CA ALA A 104 -11.18 -6.73 -1.17
C ALA A 104 -10.30 -5.56 -1.68
N ASN A 105 -9.01 -5.57 -1.33
CA ASN A 105 -8.03 -4.61 -1.82
C ASN A 105 -6.82 -5.35 -2.42
N PRO A 106 -6.92 -5.82 -3.68
CA PRO A 106 -5.84 -6.54 -4.35
C PRO A 106 -4.57 -5.69 -4.49
N GLN A 107 -4.71 -4.40 -4.82
CA GLN A 107 -3.59 -3.48 -5.03
C GLN A 107 -2.59 -3.48 -3.86
N PHE A 108 -3.08 -3.54 -2.63
CA PHE A 108 -2.26 -3.56 -1.42
C PHE A 108 -2.22 -4.94 -0.74
N LYS A 109 -2.71 -5.99 -1.42
CA LYS A 109 -2.75 -7.39 -0.97
C LYS A 109 -3.40 -7.58 0.41
N THR A 110 -4.49 -6.85 0.65
CA THR A 110 -5.16 -6.72 1.94
C THR A 110 -6.69 -6.67 1.76
N ILE A 111 -7.44 -6.50 2.84
CA ILE A 111 -8.78 -5.89 2.79
C ILE A 111 -8.72 -4.43 3.23
N ASN A 112 -9.71 -3.63 2.84
CA ASN A 112 -10.04 -2.38 3.55
C ASN A 112 -11.13 -2.68 4.58
N ALA A 113 -11.12 -1.94 5.70
CA ALA A 113 -12.15 -2.00 6.73
C ALA A 113 -12.70 -0.61 7.04
N TYR A 114 -13.98 -0.54 7.40
CA TYR A 114 -14.71 0.70 7.64
C TYR A 114 -15.64 0.56 8.85
N ASP A 115 -15.83 1.65 9.59
CA ASP A 115 -16.76 1.72 10.71
C ASP A 115 -18.24 1.82 10.26
N GLY A 116 -19.16 1.96 11.22
CA GLY A 116 -20.60 2.13 10.94
C GLY A 116 -20.97 3.40 10.19
N ASN A 117 -20.07 4.39 10.10
CA ASN A 117 -20.23 5.62 9.33
C ASN A 117 -19.51 5.55 7.96
N LEU A 118 -19.05 4.36 7.56
CA LEU A 118 -18.22 4.12 6.39
C LEU A 118 -16.89 4.90 6.39
N LYS A 119 -16.38 5.28 7.56
CA LYS A 119 -15.05 5.86 7.71
C LYS A 119 -14.00 4.74 7.73
N ARG A 120 -12.97 4.86 6.90
CA ARG A 120 -11.91 3.85 6.79
C ARG A 120 -11.13 3.73 8.10
N ILE A 121 -10.97 2.49 8.57
CA ILE A 121 -10.19 2.12 9.75
C ILE A 121 -8.77 1.80 9.27
N ASP A 122 -7.78 2.56 9.74
CA ASP A 122 -6.38 2.31 9.40
C ASP A 122 -5.75 1.31 10.38
N ASN A 123 -5.56 0.07 9.92
CA ASN A 123 -5.01 -1.02 10.72
C ASN A 123 -3.48 -0.92 10.93
N ARG A 124 -2.84 0.20 10.56
CA ARG A 124 -1.40 0.42 10.81
C ARG A 124 -1.03 0.58 12.29
N GLN A 125 -1.90 1.19 13.10
CA GLN A 125 -1.58 1.51 14.50
C GLN A 125 -1.32 0.26 15.37
N THR A 126 -1.98 -0.87 15.08
CA THR A 126 -1.84 -2.11 15.86
C THR A 126 -0.46 -2.79 15.78
N LYS A 127 0.45 -2.26 14.96
CA LYS A 127 1.84 -2.73 14.89
C LYS A 127 2.83 -1.83 15.62
N GLU A 128 2.54 -0.53 15.75
CA GLU A 128 3.40 0.44 16.42
C GLU A 128 3.27 0.31 17.95
N GLU A 129 2.05 0.12 18.46
CA GLU A 129 1.79 -0.06 19.91
C GLU A 129 2.44 -1.33 20.51
N LYS A 130 2.81 -2.31 19.69
CA LYS A 130 3.57 -3.51 20.11
C LYS A 130 5.10 -3.37 19.96
N GLN A 131 5.60 -2.24 19.47
CA GLN A 131 7.02 -1.94 19.38
C GLN A 131 7.45 -0.75 20.25
N SER A 132 6.51 0.03 20.80
CA SER A 132 6.79 1.20 21.65
C SER A 132 7.04 0.91 23.14
N GLU A 133 6.83 -0.32 23.63
CA GLU A 133 7.11 -0.68 25.04
C GLU A 133 8.57 -1.13 25.30
N GLY A 134 9.43 -1.15 24.27
CA GLY A 134 10.86 -1.45 24.41
C GLY A 134 11.75 -0.33 23.86
N GLN A 135 12.64 0.21 24.70
CA GLN A 135 13.68 1.22 24.39
C GLN A 135 13.15 2.60 23.91
N ASN A 136 13.31 3.72 24.63
CA ASN A 136 14.49 4.14 25.38
C ASN A 136 14.21 5.22 26.43
N THR A 137 14.46 4.90 27.70
CA THR A 137 14.78 5.91 28.71
C THR A 137 16.28 6.23 28.61
N SER A 138 16.64 7.43 28.12
CA SER A 138 17.98 8.00 28.29
C SER A 138 17.94 9.51 28.08
N GLN A 139 17.86 10.25 29.19
CA GLN A 139 18.04 11.70 29.19
C GLN A 139 19.51 12.05 29.47
N LYS A 140 20.03 13.03 28.71
CA LYS A 140 21.09 14.01 29.03
C LYS A 140 22.15 13.64 30.09
N GLN A 141 23.42 13.79 29.70
CA GLN A 141 24.29 14.75 30.39
C GLN A 141 25.37 15.35 29.46
N ASP A 142 25.98 16.43 29.92
CA ASP A 142 26.64 17.48 29.12
C ASP A 142 28.08 17.75 29.60
N ASN A 143 28.81 18.58 28.85
CA ASN A 143 30.06 19.30 29.21
C ASN A 143 31.46 18.64 29.22
N LYS A 144 32.23 18.94 28.14
CA LYS A 144 33.28 20.01 28.08
C LYS A 144 34.59 19.91 28.89
N LYS A 145 35.73 19.95 28.17
CA LYS A 145 36.88 20.89 28.30
C LYS A 145 37.90 20.65 27.15
N GLN A 146 38.29 21.66 26.33
CA GLN A 146 39.32 22.72 26.53
C GLN A 146 40.75 22.20 26.20
N SER A 147 41.68 22.85 25.47
CA SER A 147 41.93 24.27 25.10
C SER A 147 42.70 24.37 23.75
N GLN A 148 42.41 25.34 22.87
CA GLN A 148 43.14 26.60 22.58
C GLN A 148 44.59 26.49 22.02
N ASN A 149 44.80 27.05 20.81
CA ASN A 149 45.50 28.34 20.58
C ASN A 149 45.43 28.73 19.07
N THR A 150 44.85 29.89 18.69
CA THR A 150 45.52 31.17 18.28
C THR A 150 46.48 31.04 17.09
N ASN A 151 46.65 31.91 16.08
CA ASN A 151 46.11 33.23 15.67
C ASN A 151 46.68 33.51 14.23
N ASP A 152 46.24 34.42 13.35
CA ASP A 152 45.04 35.29 13.18
C ASP A 152 44.95 35.71 11.67
N ASP A 153 44.35 36.87 11.34
CA ASP A 153 44.40 37.63 10.07
C ASP A 153 43.75 37.06 8.79
N GLY A 154 42.73 37.78 8.30
CA GLY A 154 42.40 37.92 6.87
C GLY A 154 42.57 39.39 6.45
N PRO A 155 41.93 39.89 5.37
CA PRO A 155 41.26 39.20 4.26
C PRO A 155 41.82 39.67 2.88
N ALA A 156 41.01 39.51 1.81
CA ALA A 156 41.10 40.12 0.47
C ALA A 156 41.79 39.35 -0.68
N ALA A 157 41.12 39.41 -1.84
CA ALA A 157 41.56 39.05 -3.19
C ALA A 157 42.07 40.34 -3.92
N PRO A 158 42.40 40.42 -5.24
CA PRO A 158 42.24 39.41 -6.32
C PRO A 158 43.35 39.37 -7.43
N GLN A 159 43.17 38.50 -8.45
CA GLN A 159 43.80 38.54 -9.81
C GLN A 159 45.34 38.30 -9.88
N GLU A 160 46.00 37.87 -10.98
CA GLU A 160 45.63 37.63 -12.38
C GLU A 160 46.57 36.60 -13.12
N ALA A 161 46.11 36.06 -14.26
CA ALA A 161 46.86 35.79 -15.50
C ALA A 161 47.96 34.67 -15.70
N LYS A 162 47.60 33.73 -16.62
CA LYS A 162 48.40 33.19 -17.76
C LYS A 162 49.55 32.17 -17.54
N LYS A 163 49.37 30.94 -18.10
CA LYS A 163 49.94 30.53 -19.42
C LYS A 163 49.39 29.18 -19.94
N ARG A 164 49.22 29.08 -21.27
CA ARG A 164 48.77 27.87 -22.02
C ARG A 164 49.95 27.15 -22.69
N LYS A 165 49.92 25.81 -22.76
CA LYS A 165 50.54 24.95 -23.81
C LYS A 165 49.96 23.52 -23.64
N ARG A 166 49.79 22.68 -24.67
CA ARG A 166 49.32 22.86 -26.06
C ARG A 166 48.83 21.46 -26.53
N LYS A 167 47.83 21.38 -27.41
CA LYS A 167 47.33 20.10 -27.97
C LYS A 167 48.43 19.31 -28.71
N GLN A 168 48.32 17.99 -28.72
CA GLN A 168 48.49 17.21 -29.96
C GLN A 168 47.68 15.92 -29.93
N SER A 169 47.19 15.52 -31.11
CA SER A 169 46.38 14.32 -31.38
C SER A 169 46.71 13.82 -32.79
N ASN A 170 46.26 12.59 -33.10
CA ASN A 170 46.51 11.79 -34.31
C ASN A 170 47.89 11.09 -34.30
N SER A 171 48.03 9.81 -34.67
CA SER A 171 47.34 8.91 -35.63
C SER A 171 47.87 9.04 -37.06
N MET A 172 48.32 7.89 -37.58
CA MET A 172 49.22 7.65 -38.73
C MET A 172 50.66 8.15 -38.53
#